data_AF-A0A835X841-F1
#
_entry.id   AF-A0A835X841-F1
#
_cell.length_a   1.000
_cell.length_b   1.000
_cell.length_c   1.000
_cell.angle_alpha   90.00
_cell.angle_beta   90.00
_cell.angle_gamma   90.00
#
_symmetry.space_group_name_H-M   'P 1'
#
loop_
_entity.id
_entity.type
_entity.pdbx_description
1 polymer ?
#
loop_
_entity_poly.entity_id
_entity_poly.type
_entity_poly.pdbx_seq_one_letter_code
_entity_poly.pdbx_strand_id
1 'polypeptide(L)' 'MKLYLDFTPCTECKTMMNELSDPKMLLADDETRADESAKFLRHLTYNHTEVVQAVMRDLPKQKRDQEFDFFK' A
#
# COMPACT_ATOMS: atom_id res chain seq x y z
N MET A 1 -16.96 3.14 6.23
CA MET A 1 -16.74 2.45 4.93
C MET A 1 -16.19 1.07 5.22
N LYS A 2 -16.69 0.01 4.57
CA LYS A 2 -16.06 -1.32 4.60
C LYS A 2 -15.08 -1.38 3.42
N LEU A 3 -13.80 -1.54 3.71
CA LEU A 3 -12.78 -1.81 2.68
C LEU A 3 -12.92 -3.28 2.27
N TYR A 4 -13.26 -3.52 1.01
CA TYR A 4 -13.20 -4.84 0.40
C TYR A 4 -11.82 -4.96 -0.25
N LEU A 5 -11.01 -5.88 0.24
CA LEU A 5 -9.74 -6.22 -0.40
C LEU A 5 -10.04 -7.25 -1.48
N ASP A 6 -9.76 -6.92 -2.74
CA ASP A 6 -9.87 -7.85 -3.88
C ASP A 6 -8.71 -8.87 -3.93
N PHE A 7 -8.05 -9.09 -2.79
CA PHE A 7 -6.98 -10.07 -2.63
C PHE A 7 -7.05 -10.73 -1.26
N THR A 8 -6.51 -11.95 -1.18
CA THR A 8 -6.43 -12.67 0.09
C THR A 8 -5.18 -12.22 0.84
N PRO A 9 -5.30 -11.55 2.01
CA PRO A 9 -4.14 -11.09 2.74
C PRO A 9 -3.31 -12.29 3.22
N CYS A 10 -1.99 -12.21 3.04
CA CYS A 10 -1.05 -13.19 3.59
C CYS A 10 -1.02 -13.11 5.12
N THR A 11 -0.31 -14.03 5.77
CA THR A 11 -0.20 -14.05 7.23
C THR A 11 0.40 -12.74 7.78
N GLU A 12 1.43 -12.20 7.14
CA GLU A 12 2.06 -10.94 7.54
C GLU A 12 1.12 -9.75 7.39
N CYS A 13 0.39 -9.66 6.27
CA CYS A 13 -0.65 -8.65 6.09
C CYS A 13 -1.69 -8.69 7.21
N LYS A 14 -2.16 -9.87 7.60
CA LYS A 14 -3.13 -10.01 8.69
C LYS A 14 -2.57 -9.53 10.01
N THR A 15 -1.31 -9.83 10.30
CA THR A 15 -0.62 -9.35 11.51
C THR A 15 -0.52 -7.82 11.50
N MET A 16 0.00 -7.22 10.43
CA MET A 16 0.13 -5.77 10.29
C MET A 16 -1.23 -5.06 10.35
N MET A 17 -2.27 -5.63 9.74
CA MET A 17 -3.63 -5.08 9.82
C MET A 17 -4.17 -5.10 11.25
N ASN A 18 -3.91 -6.16 12.01
CA ASN A 18 -4.30 -6.24 13.42
C ASN A 18 -3.54 -5.22 14.27
N GLU A 19 -2.24 -5.05 14.04
CA GLU A 19 -1.40 -4.06 14.73
C GLU A 19 -1.88 -2.62 14.44
N LEU A 20 -2.15 -2.30 13.17
CA LEU A 20 -2.71 -1.00 12.78
C LEU A 20 -4.12 -0.75 13.33
N SER A 21 -4.87 -1.81 13.60
CA SER A 21 -6.22 -1.73 14.18
C SER A 21 -6.20 -1.71 15.71
N ASP A 22 -5.03 -1.85 16.35
CA ASP A 22 -4.91 -1.82 17.80
C ASP A 22 -5.30 -0.43 18.35
N PRO A 23 -6.06 -0.34 19.45
CA PRO A 23 -6.44 0.94 20.05
C PRO A 23 -5.26 1.87 20.33
N LYS A 24 -4.07 1.34 20.63
CA LYS A 24 -2.86 2.16 20.84
C LYS A 24 -2.43 2.86 19.57
N MET A 25 -2.56 2.19 18.42
CA MET A 25 -2.23 2.75 17.11
C MET A 25 -3.27 3.77 16.65
N LEU A 26 -4.54 3.56 16.99
CA LEU A 26 -5.60 4.54 16.72
C LEU A 26 -5.44 5.83 17.55
N LEU A 27 -4.80 5.74 18.72
CA LEU A 27 -4.51 6.86 19.62
C LEU A 27 -3.09 7.41 19.48
N ALA A 28 -2.26 6.81 18.63
CA ALA A 28 -0.90 7.28 18.38
C ALA A 28 -0.91 8.60 17.59
N ASP A 29 0.20 9.32 17.65
CA ASP A 29 0.40 10.55 16.90
C ASP A 29 0.45 10.29 15.37
N ASP A 30 0.23 11.35 14.60
CA ASP A 30 0.12 11.25 13.15
C ASP A 30 1.42 10.77 12.48
N GLU A 31 2.59 11.07 13.05
CA GLU A 31 3.88 10.65 12.50
C GLU A 31 4.08 9.14 12.68
N THR A 32 3.84 8.63 13.89
CA THR A 32 3.89 7.19 14.18
C THR A 32 2.89 6.41 13.33
N ARG A 33 1.65 6.92 13.19
CA ARG A 33 0.62 6.27 12.35
C ARG A 33 0.99 6.27 10.88
N ALA A 34 1.60 7.34 10.39
CA ALA A 34 2.05 7.43 9.00
C ALA A 34 3.19 6.44 8.72
N ASP A 35 4.16 6.31 9.61
CA ASP A 35 5.28 5.36 9.44
C ASP A 35 4.79 3.91 9.40
N GLU A 36 3.93 3.51 10.33
CA GLU A 36 3.39 2.15 10.39
C GLU A 36 2.46 1.84 9.19
N SER A 37 1.66 2.82 8.76
CA SER A 37 0.87 2.69 7.53
C SER A 37 1.78 2.56 6.29
N ALA A 38 2.91 3.29 6.26
CA ALA A 38 3.87 3.19 5.17
C ALA A 38 4.57 1.82 5.12
N LYS A 39 4.88 1.23 6.29
CA LYS A 39 5.42 -0.14 6.37
C LYS A 39 4.45 -1.15 5.77
N PHE A 40 3.17 -1.07 6.12
CA PHE A 40 2.14 -1.93 5.54
C PHE A 40 2.00 -1.74 4.02
N LEU A 41 1.99 -0.50 3.54
CA LEU A 41 1.95 -0.21 2.10
C LEU A 41 3.16 -0.78 1.35
N ARG A 42 4.38 -0.67 1.91
CA ARG A 42 5.58 -1.28 1.30
C ARG A 42 5.45 -2.79 1.20
N HIS A 43 4.97 -3.44 2.25
CA HIS A 43 4.75 -4.89 2.24
C HIS A 43 3.76 -5.27 1.13
N LEU A 44 2.64 -4.54 1.00
CA LEU A 44 1.69 -4.75 -0.09
C LEU A 44 2.33 -4.58 -1.47
N THR A 45 3.03 -3.47 -1.71
CA THR A 45 3.60 -3.19 -3.03
C THR A 45 4.75 -4.12 -3.44
N TYR A 46 5.46 -4.72 -2.49
CA TYR A 46 6.60 -5.60 -2.79
C TYR A 46 6.22 -7.08 -2.84
N ASN A 47 5.21 -7.50 -2.08
CA ASN A 47 4.87 -8.92 -1.91
C ASN A 47 3.55 -9.30 -2.58
N HIS A 48 2.68 -8.34 -2.91
CA HIS A 48 1.38 -8.60 -3.54
C HIS A 48 1.34 -8.01 -4.94
N THR A 49 1.69 -8.84 -5.93
CA THR A 49 1.71 -8.43 -7.36
C THR A 49 0.33 -7.99 -7.84
N GLU A 50 -0.73 -8.60 -7.31
CA GLU A 50 -2.11 -8.23 -7.58
C GLU A 50 -2.44 -6.79 -7.18
N VAL A 51 -1.87 -6.31 -6.07
CA VAL A 51 -2.03 -4.92 -5.59
C VAL A 51 -1.29 -3.97 -6.53
N VAL A 52 -0.05 -4.30 -6.89
CA VAL A 52 0.74 -3.50 -7.85
C VAL A 52 0.02 -3.40 -9.19
N GLN A 53 -0.46 -4.52 -9.72
CA GLN A 53 -1.19 -4.55 -10.98
C GLN A 53 -2.49 -3.74 -10.94
N ALA A 54 -3.24 -3.80 -9.84
CA ALA A 54 -4.45 -3.00 -9.67
C ALA A 54 -4.11 -1.51 -9.69
N VAL A 55 -3.12 -1.08 -8.89
CA VAL A 55 -2.64 0.31 -8.86
C VAL A 55 -2.16 0.77 -10.23
N MET A 56 -1.40 -0.05 -10.96
CA MET A 56 -0.93 0.29 -12.31
C MET A 56 -2.05 0.38 -13.36
N ARG A 57 -3.17 -0.34 -13.18
CA ARG A 57 -4.33 -0.24 -14.09
C ARG A 57 -5.10 1.04 -13.91
N ASP A 58 -5.22 1.50 -12.67
CA ASP A 58 -5.93 2.74 -12.32
C ASP A 58 -5.07 3.99 -12.51
N LEU A 59 -3.74 3.86 -12.48
CA LEU A 59 -2.85 4.94 -12.86
C LEU A 59 -3.06 5.29 -14.34
N PRO A 60 -3.16 6.59 -14.69
CA PRO A 60 -3.28 7.01 -16.07
C PRO A 60 -2.06 6.48 -16.82
N LYS A 61 -2.29 5.59 -17.79
CA LYS A 61 -1.24 5.08 -18.68
C LYS A 61 -0.51 6.30 -19.25
N GLN A 62 0.77 6.44 -18.93
CA GLN A 62 1.61 7.48 -19.55
C GLN A 62 1.41 7.40 -21.06
N LYS A 63 1.02 8.52 -21.67
CA LYS A 63 1.02 8.63 -23.13
C LYS A 63 2.46 8.37 -23.58
N ARG A 64 2.64 7.52 -24.60
CA ARG A 64 3.95 7.08 -25.11
C ARG A 64 4.94 8.22 -25.44
N ASP A 65 4.47 9.46 -25.55
CA ASP A 65 5.28 10.66 -25.82
C ASP A 65 5.99 11.27 -24.60
N GLN A 66 5.92 10.66 -23.42
CA GLN A 66 6.76 11.03 -22.28
C GLN A 66 7.76 9.92 -21.97
N GLU A 67 8.70 9.66 -22.88
CA GLU A 67 9.97 9.05 -22.51
C GLU A 67 10.65 10.01 -21.52
N PHE A 68 10.55 9.70 -20.23
CA PHE A 68 11.44 10.30 -19.25
C PHE A 68 12.84 9.76 -19.56
N ASP A 69 13.70 10.64 -20.05
CA ASP A 69 15.11 10.37 -20.28
C ASP A 69 15.77 10.26 -18.88
N PHE A 70 15.71 9.06 -18.27
CA PHE A 70 16.23 8.79 -16.92
C PHE A 70 17.76 8.95 -16.81
N PHE A 71 18.43 9.33 -17.90
CA PHE A 71 19.88 9.43 -18.02
C PHE A 71 20.40 10.82 -18.43
N LYS A 72 19.60 11.88 -18.26
CA LYS A 72 20.02 13.25 -18.59
C LYS A 72 20.20 14.15 -17.37
#